data_AF-M0IIN7-F1
#
_entry.id   AF-M0IIN7-F1
#
_cell.length_a   1.000
_cell.length_b   1.000
_cell.length_c   1.000
_cell.angle_alpha   90.00
_cell.angle_beta   90.00
_cell.angle_gamma   90.00
#
_symmetry.space_group_name_H-M   'P 1'
#
loop_
_entity.id
_entity.type
_entity.pdbx_description
1 polymer ?
#
loop_
_entity_poly.entity_id
_entity_poly.type
_entity_poly.pdbx_seq_one_letter_code
_entity_poly.pdbx_strand_id
1 'polypeptide(L)'
;MQTLNDTYTVVRDGERLEVYNVVNIDQPAVVRGYNPVVETFDARIGAGDSRTKPEAVTKAVAYELEDEFYIDVADHDIEVVDIESDDVEVI
;
A
#
# COMPACT_ATOMS: atom_id res chain seq x y z
N MET A 1 -6.70 11.81 -20.01
CA MET A 1 -5.44 11.68 -19.26
C MET A 1 -5.82 12.00 -17.82
N GLN A 2 -6.08 10.99 -17.00
CA GLN A 2 -6.29 11.23 -15.57
C GLN A 2 -4.91 11.53 -14.99
N THR A 3 -4.80 12.65 -14.28
CA THR A 3 -3.62 12.90 -13.43
C THR A 3 -3.73 11.89 -12.28
N LEU A 4 -2.88 10.88 -12.28
CA LEU A 4 -2.78 9.97 -11.13
C LEU A 4 -2.21 10.78 -9.99
N ASN A 5 -3.01 11.02 -8.95
CA ASN A 5 -2.51 11.62 -7.72
C ASN A 5 -1.82 10.51 -6.93
N ASP A 6 -0.63 10.81 -6.39
CA ASP A 6 0.13 9.85 -5.58
C ASP A 6 -0.46 9.70 -4.16
N THR A 7 -1.24 10.69 -3.72
CA THR A 7 -1.90 10.73 -2.41
C THR A 7 -3.25 11.45 -2.52
N TYR A 8 -4.22 10.96 -1.76
CA TYR A 8 -5.53 11.57 -1.58
C TYR A 8 -5.74 11.94 -0.11
N THR A 9 -6.34 13.09 0.17
CA THR A 9 -6.85 13.39 1.51
C THR A 9 -8.32 13.05 1.55
N VAL A 10 -8.71 12.16 2.46
CA VAL A 10 -10.11 11.76 2.68
C VAL A 10 -10.59 12.32 4.01
N VAL A 11 -11.85 12.74 4.07
CA VAL A 11 -12.55 12.96 5.35
C VAL A 11 -13.50 11.82 5.63
N ARG A 12 -13.30 11.14 6.77
CA ARG A 12 -14.19 10.11 7.30
C ARG A 12 -14.49 10.42 8.76
N ASP A 13 -15.76 10.41 9.14
CA ASP A 13 -16.22 10.71 10.51
C ASP A 13 -15.71 12.06 11.07
N GLY A 14 -15.38 13.01 10.19
CA GLY A 14 -14.83 14.32 10.56
C GLY A 14 -13.31 14.34 10.78
N GLU A 15 -12.62 13.21 10.63
CA GLU A 15 -11.16 13.10 10.68
C GLU A 15 -10.56 13.07 9.28
N ARG A 16 -9.35 13.63 9.13
CA ARG A 16 -8.60 13.60 7.88
C ARG A 16 -7.67 12.41 7.86
N LEU A 17 -7.72 11.64 6.78
CA LEU A 17 -6.88 10.48 6.54
C LEU A 17 -6.13 10.66 5.22
N GLU A 18 -4.82 10.46 5.24
CA GLU A 18 -4.00 10.42 4.03
C GLU A 18 -4.03 9.00 3.44
N VAL A 19 -4.53 8.89 2.22
CA VAL A 19 -4.66 7.62 1.50
C VAL A 19 -3.65 7.61 0.36
N TYR A 20 -2.69 6.69 0.43
CA TYR A 20 -1.61 6.60 -0.55
C TYR A 20 -2.00 5.74 -1.75
N ASN A 21 -1.79 6.30 -2.95
CA ASN A 21 -1.99 5.62 -4.23
C ASN A 21 -0.66 5.21 -4.88
N VAL A 22 0.45 5.51 -4.20
CA VAL A 22 1.81 5.05 -4.51
C VAL A 22 2.50 4.73 -3.19
N VAL A 23 3.21 3.60 -3.16
CA VAL A 23 4.03 3.16 -2.02
C VAL A 23 5.38 2.67 -2.50
N ASN A 24 6.37 2.69 -1.62
CA ASN A 24 7.66 2.02 -1.84
C ASN A 24 7.75 0.77 -0.96
N ILE A 25 8.38 -0.29 -1.48
CA ILE A 25 8.50 -1.58 -0.81
C ILE A 25 9.97 -1.97 -0.70
N ASP A 26 10.40 -2.30 0.52
CA ASP A 26 11.66 -3.01 0.77
C ASP A 26 11.34 -4.43 1.27
N GLN A 27 11.54 -5.45 0.42
CA GLN A 27 11.34 -6.85 0.79
C GLN A 27 12.64 -7.65 0.63
N PRO A 28 13.29 -8.06 1.73
CA PRO A 28 14.47 -8.91 1.66
C PRO A 28 14.10 -10.29 1.08
N ALA A 29 15.01 -10.86 0.29
CA ALA A 29 14.87 -12.21 -0.24
C ALA A 29 16.22 -12.96 -0.30
N VAL A 30 16.17 -14.28 -0.16
CA VAL A 30 17.32 -15.18 -0.34
C VAL A 30 17.01 -16.18 -1.45
N VAL A 31 17.92 -16.26 -2.43
CA VAL A 31 17.84 -17.21 -3.56
C VAL A 31 18.93 -18.26 -3.41
N ARG A 32 18.56 -19.55 -3.38
CA ARG A 32 19.53 -20.66 -3.23
C ARG A 32 19.59 -21.49 -4.51
N GLY A 33 20.79 -21.64 -5.09
CA GLY A 33 20.97 -22.33 -6.38
C GLY A 33 20.95 -23.87 -6.32
N TYR A 34 21.21 -24.47 -5.15
CA TYR A 34 21.23 -25.94 -5.00
C TYR A 34 19.83 -26.56 -4.76
N ASN A 35 18.86 -25.73 -4.38
CA ASN A 35 17.45 -26.07 -4.28
C ASN A 35 16.69 -24.77 -4.63
N PRO A 36 16.10 -24.63 -5.83
CA PRO A 36 15.60 -23.37 -6.34
C PRO A 36 14.35 -22.94 -5.56
N VAL A 37 14.60 -22.37 -4.40
CA VAL A 37 13.63 -21.82 -3.48
C VAL A 37 14.03 -20.36 -3.28
N VAL A 38 13.05 -19.49 -3.50
CA VAL A 38 13.12 -18.08 -3.10
C VAL A 38 12.44 -18.00 -1.75
N GLU A 39 13.18 -17.54 -0.75
CA GLU A 39 12.66 -17.27 0.59
C GLU A 39 12.54 -15.75 0.72
N THR A 40 11.32 -15.25 0.89
CA THR A 40 11.02 -13.84 1.16
C THR A 40 10.82 -13.62 2.65
N PHE A 41 11.17 -12.42 3.13
CA PHE A 41 11.02 -12.01 4.52
C PHE A 41 10.03 -10.84 4.63
N ASP A 42 9.71 -10.43 5.87
CA ASP A 42 8.81 -9.32 6.14
C ASP A 42 9.18 -8.07 5.34
N ALA A 43 8.19 -7.55 4.61
CA ALA A 43 8.33 -6.35 3.81
C ALA A 43 8.16 -5.09 4.67
N ARG A 44 8.82 -4.01 4.26
CA ARG A 44 8.54 -2.67 4.77
C ARG A 44 7.84 -1.87 3.67
N ILE A 45 6.70 -1.28 4.03
CA ILE A 45 5.90 -0.46 3.13
C ILE A 45 6.05 1.00 3.55
N GLY A 46 6.46 1.84 2.62
CA GLY A 46 6.65 3.28 2.78
C GLY A 46 5.58 4.10 2.05
N ALA A 47 5.16 5.19 2.66
CA ALA A 47 4.15 6.13 2.16
C ALA A 47 4.74 7.01 1.04
N GLY A 48 4.37 6.76 -0.22
CA GLY A 48 5.02 7.38 -1.38
C GLY A 48 6.54 7.13 -1.33
N ASP A 49 7.33 8.19 -1.46
CA ASP A 49 8.81 8.15 -1.37
C ASP A 49 9.37 8.18 0.06
N SER A 50 8.51 8.14 1.08
CA SER A 50 8.92 8.11 2.48
C SER A 50 9.23 6.70 2.97
N ARG A 51 10.02 6.61 4.05
CA ARG A 51 10.18 5.37 4.84
C ARG A 51 9.13 5.22 5.94
N THR A 52 8.26 6.21 6.13
CA THR A 52 7.16 6.14 7.09
C THR A 52 6.10 5.19 6.57
N LYS A 53 5.61 4.29 7.43
CA LYS A 53 4.49 3.40 7.10
C LYS A 53 3.23 4.22 6.82
N PRO A 54 2.50 3.99 5.71
CA PRO A 54 1.22 4.66 5.49
C PRO A 54 0.18 4.15 6.50
N GLU A 55 -0.76 4.99 6.88
CA GLU A 55 -1.93 4.57 7.67
C GLU A 55 -2.99 3.92 6.78
N ALA A 56 -3.12 4.41 5.53
CA ALA A 56 -4.06 3.89 4.56
C ALA A 56 -3.51 3.93 3.13
N VAL A 57 -3.99 2.99 2.30
CA VAL A 57 -3.71 2.91 0.86
C VAL A 57 -5.00 2.76 0.05
N THR A 58 -4.94 3.05 -1.24
CA THR A 58 -6.06 2.80 -2.14
C THR A 58 -6.25 1.29 -2.37
N LYS A 59 -7.48 0.89 -2.77
CA LYS A 59 -7.76 -0.48 -3.21
C LYS A 59 -6.82 -0.98 -4.31
N ALA A 60 -6.44 -0.10 -5.25
CA ALA A 60 -5.54 -0.45 -6.32
C ALA A 60 -4.15 -0.82 -5.80
N VAL A 61 -3.58 -0.01 -4.88
CA VAL A 61 -2.28 -0.33 -4.26
C VAL A 61 -2.35 -1.62 -3.44
N ALA A 62 -3.42 -1.82 -2.66
CA ALA A 62 -3.59 -3.04 -1.89
C ALA A 62 -3.64 -4.29 -2.78
N TYR A 63 -4.36 -4.22 -3.90
CA TYR A 63 -4.42 -5.30 -4.88
C TYR A 63 -3.05 -5.65 -5.45
N GLU A 64 -2.28 -4.66 -5.89
CA GLU A 64 -0.94 -4.89 -6.48
C GLU A 64 0.06 -5.44 -5.45
N LEU A 65 -0.04 -5.02 -4.17
CA LEU A 65 0.79 -5.57 -3.09
C LEU A 65 0.50 -7.05 -2.83
N GLU A 66 -0.77 -7.44 -2.88
CA GLU A 66 -1.18 -8.84 -2.71
C GLU A 66 -0.80 -9.68 -3.94
N ASP A 67 -1.12 -9.23 -5.15
CA ASP A 67 -0.97 -10.00 -6.40
C ASP A 67 0.49 -10.17 -6.81
N GLU A 68 1.29 -9.10 -6.75
CA GLU A 68 2.68 -9.11 -7.25
C GLU A 68 3.70 -9.46 -6.17
N PHE A 69 3.46 -9.03 -4.92
CA PHE A 69 4.42 -9.17 -3.82
C PHE A 69 4.00 -10.14 -2.72
N TYR A 70 2.77 -10.67 -2.79
CA TYR A 70 2.20 -11.56 -1.77
C TYR A 70 2.18 -10.91 -0.37
N ILE A 71 1.89 -9.61 -0.32
CA ILE A 71 1.82 -8.83 0.91
C ILE A 71 0.36 -8.42 1.18
N ASP A 72 -0.21 -8.92 2.28
CA ASP A 72 -1.49 -8.42 2.79
C ASP A 72 -1.24 -7.19 3.67
N VAL A 73 -1.79 -6.04 3.26
CA VAL A 73 -1.67 -4.77 3.99
C VAL A 73 -2.30 -4.81 5.39
N ALA A 74 -3.27 -5.70 5.63
CA ALA A 74 -3.86 -5.90 6.95
C ALA A 74 -2.85 -6.45 7.96
N ASP A 75 -1.92 -7.32 7.53
CA ASP A 75 -0.82 -7.84 8.36
C ASP A 75 0.20 -6.74 8.74
N HIS A 76 0.13 -5.58 8.08
CA HIS A 76 0.97 -4.42 8.35
C HIS A 76 0.24 -3.29 9.10
N ASP A 77 -0.99 -3.52 9.58
CA ASP A 77 -1.88 -2.49 10.16
C ASP A 77 -2.08 -1.28 9.22
N ILE A 78 -2.31 -1.53 7.93
CA ILE A 78 -2.59 -0.49 6.93
C ILE A 78 -4.03 -0.67 6.45
N GLU A 79 -4.80 0.42 6.45
CA GLU A 79 -6.19 0.40 6.00
C GLU A 79 -6.31 0.45 4.47
N VAL A 80 -7.30 -0.26 3.91
CA VAL A 80 -7.67 -0.13 2.50
C VAL A 80 -8.87 0.79 2.35
N VAL A 81 -8.68 1.90 1.63
CA VAL A 81 -9.75 2.88 1.37
C VAL A 81 -10.16 2.82 -0.10
N ASP A 82 -11.48 2.69 -0.31
CA ASP A 82 -12.10 2.87 -1.61
C ASP A 82 -12.39 4.35 -1.87
N ILE A 83 -11.47 5.03 -2.53
CA ILE A 83 -11.62 6.46 -2.86
C ILE A 83 -12.66 6.73 -3.95
N GLU A 84 -13.15 5.69 -4.64
CA GLU A 84 -14.21 5.80 -5.64
C GLU A 84 -15.60 5.56 -5.03
N SER A 85 -15.67 5.24 -3.74
CA SER A 85 -16.93 5.03 -3.01
C SER A 85 -17.67 6.35 -2.76
N ASP A 86 -19.00 6.33 -2.91
CA ASP A 86 -19.87 7.47 -2.61
C ASP A 86 -19.80 7.93 -1.13
N ASP A 87 -19.32 7.07 -0.22
CA ASP A 87 -19.18 7.35 1.21
C ASP A 87 -17.84 8.04 1.56
N VAL A 88 -16.97 8.28 0.58
CA VAL A 88 -15.64 8.86 0.76
C VAL A 88 -15.56 10.24 0.11
N GLU A 89 -15.37 11.28 0.93
CA GLU A 89 -15.12 12.64 0.44
C GLU A 89 -13.62 12.86 0.24
N VAL A 90 -13.19 12.97 -1.01
CA VAL A 90 -11.82 13.30 -1.41
C VAL A 90 -11.66 14.82 -1.55
N ILE A 91 -10.63 15.40 -0.92
CA ILE A 91 -10.34 16.85 -0.88
C ILE A 91 -9.09 17.19 -1.69
#